data_AF-A0A7R7T5J8-F1
#
_entry.id   AF-A0A7R7T5J8-F1
#
_cell.length_a   1.000
_cell.length_b   1.000
_cell.length_c   1.000
_cell.angle_alpha   90.00
_cell.angle_beta   90.00
_cell.angle_gamma   90.00
#
_symmetry.space_group_name_H-M   'P 1'
#
loop_
_entity.id
_entity.type
_entity.pdbx_description
1 polymer ?
#
loop_
_entity_poly.entity_id
_entity_poly.type
_entity_poly.pdbx_seq_one_letter_code
_entity_poly.pdbx_strand_id
1 'polypeptide(L)'
;MDEMDVLELLGALHNALQPGASVEDTESWKEAFAVIRREVEADAATDKYDRETLDVIDAKLKTLIGELESGNPEPDFKPARTWVAALGAAIHRRRA
;
A
#
# COMPACT_ATOMS: atom_id res chain seq x y z
N MET A 1 9.70 -14.01 15.30
CA MET A 1 9.13 -12.77 14.74
C MET A 1 7.67 -13.08 14.58
N ASP A 2 6.81 -12.45 15.37
CA ASP A 2 5.39 -12.47 15.04
C ASP A 2 5.26 -11.84 13.65
N GLU A 3 4.78 -12.64 12.71
CA GLU A 3 4.54 -12.23 11.33
C GLU A 3 3.42 -11.18 11.40
N MET A 4 3.75 -9.89 11.24
CA MET A 4 2.74 -8.84 11.25
C MET A 4 1.64 -9.17 10.24
N ASP A 5 0.39 -9.14 10.68
CA ASP A 5 -0.72 -9.46 9.80
C ASP A 5 -0.76 -8.47 8.63
N VAL A 6 -0.99 -8.99 7.42
CA VAL A 6 -1.07 -8.19 6.19
C VAL A 6 -2.11 -7.09 6.30
N LEU A 7 -3.19 -7.30 7.07
CA LEU A 7 -4.21 -6.28 7.34
C LEU A 7 -3.67 -5.13 8.20
N GLU A 8 -2.81 -5.42 9.18
CA GLU A 8 -2.14 -4.40 9.98
C GLU A 8 -1.16 -3.59 9.12
N LEU A 9 -0.39 -4.26 8.27
CA LEU A 9 0.53 -3.61 7.33
C LEU A 9 -0.22 -2.71 6.33
N LEU A 10 -1.34 -3.17 5.78
CA LEU A 10 -2.20 -2.37 4.90
C LEU A 10 -2.79 -1.17 5.64
N GLY A 11 -3.22 -1.34 6.90
CA GLY A 11 -3.70 -0.25 7.74
C GLY A 11 -2.62 0.79 8.04
N ALA A 12 -1.39 0.35 8.34
CA ALA A 12 -0.25 1.22 8.56
C ALA A 12 0.12 2.02 7.30
N LEU A 13 0.21 1.35 6.15
CA LEU A 13 0.48 2.01 4.86
C LEU A 13 -0.64 3.02 4.52
N HIS A 14 -1.91 2.67 4.73
CA HIS A 14 -3.02 3.59 4.50
C HIS A 14 -2.92 4.87 5.35
N ASN A 15 -2.49 4.73 6.61
CA ASN A 15 -2.34 5.88 7.52
C ASN A 15 -1.09 6.71 7.21
N ALA A 16 -0.01 6.08 6.74
CA ALA A 16 1.21 6.78 6.34
C ALA A 16 1.00 7.65 5.09
N LEU A 17 0.11 7.24 4.18
CA LEU A 17 -0.27 7.99 2.99
C LEU A 17 -1.25 9.12 3.35
N GLN A 18 -0.76 10.25 3.84
CA GLN A 18 -1.59 11.39 4.25
C GLN A 18 -0.89 12.75 4.03
N PRO A 19 -1.65 13.86 3.99
CA PRO A 19 -1.07 15.20 3.96
C PRO A 19 -0.06 15.40 5.09
N GLY A 20 1.06 16.05 4.78
CA GLY A 20 2.18 16.23 5.71
C GLY A 20 3.26 15.14 5.60
N ALA A 21 3.03 14.08 4.83
CA ALA A 21 4.09 13.17 4.42
C ALA A 21 5.12 13.86 3.50
N SER A 22 6.35 13.36 3.56
CA SER A 22 7.51 13.93 2.91
C SER A 22 8.30 12.87 2.13
N VAL A 23 9.35 13.32 1.42
CA VAL A 23 10.28 12.41 0.74
C VAL A 23 10.93 11.41 1.70
N GLU A 24 11.16 11.79 2.96
CA GLU A 24 11.77 10.93 3.97
C GLU A 24 10.91 9.71 4.32
N ASP A 25 9.59 9.80 4.14
CA ASP A 25 8.65 8.71 4.42
C ASP A 25 8.63 7.66 3.29
N THR A 26 9.10 8.00 2.09
CA THR A 26 8.88 7.21 0.87
C THR A 26 9.56 5.85 0.89
N GLU A 27 10.74 5.73 1.51
CA GLU A 27 11.43 4.44 1.66
C GLU A 27 10.63 3.50 2.56
N SER A 28 10.06 4.01 3.65
CA SER A 28 9.21 3.19 4.54
C SER A 28 7.96 2.66 3.81
N TRP A 29 7.40 3.42 2.87
CA TRP A 29 6.26 2.97 2.06
C TRP A 29 6.65 1.87 1.09
N LYS A 30 7.81 2.00 0.44
CA LYS A 30 8.34 0.99 -0.48
C LYS A 30 8.60 -0.33 0.27
N GLU A 31 9.24 -0.25 1.44
CA GLU A 31 9.50 -1.42 2.29
C GLU A 31 8.22 -2.08 2.77
N ALA A 32 7.28 -1.30 3.33
CA ALA A 32 5.99 -1.82 3.79
C ALA A 32 5.22 -2.48 2.64
N PHE A 33 5.16 -1.84 1.47
CA PHE A 33 4.48 -2.37 0.30
C PHE A 33 5.15 -3.64 -0.25
N ALA A 34 6.49 -3.72 -0.23
CA ALA A 34 7.21 -4.92 -0.64
C ALA A 34 6.89 -6.13 0.25
N VAL A 35 6.79 -5.92 1.57
CA VAL A 35 6.34 -6.97 2.50
C VAL A 35 4.89 -7.35 2.22
N ILE A 36 3.98 -6.38 2.11
CA ILE A 36 2.56 -6.64 1.79
C ILE A 36 2.44 -7.47 0.51
N ARG A 37 3.12 -7.07 -0.57
CA ARG A 37 3.09 -7.79 -1.84
C ARG A 37 3.54 -9.24 -1.67
N ARG A 38 4.66 -9.47 -0.98
CA ARG A 38 5.18 -10.82 -0.71
C ARG A 38 4.16 -11.68 0.04
N GLU A 39 3.58 -11.15 1.11
CA GLU A 39 2.63 -11.89 1.94
C GLU A 39 1.34 -12.20 1.18
N VAL A 40 0.79 -11.22 0.45
CA VAL A 40 -0.39 -11.43 -0.39
C VAL A 40 -0.09 -12.46 -1.49
N GLU A 41 1.04 -12.37 -2.19
CA GLU A 41 1.36 -13.30 -3.28
C GLU A 41 1.64 -14.73 -2.78
N ALA A 42 2.11 -14.89 -1.54
CA ALA A 42 2.33 -16.18 -0.89
C ALA A 42 1.03 -16.82 -0.35
N ASP A 43 0.00 -16.02 -0.06
CA ASP A 43 -1.30 -16.50 0.44
C ASP A 43 -2.03 -17.31 -0.67
N ALA A 44 -2.36 -18.57 -0.36
CA ALA A 44 -3.05 -19.47 -1.30
C ALA A 44 -4.47 -18.98 -1.65
N ALA A 45 -5.05 -18.11 -0.83
CA ALA A 45 -6.36 -17.55 -1.06
C ALA A 45 -6.33 -16.38 -2.06
N THR A 46 -5.15 -15.87 -2.44
CA THR A 46 -4.99 -14.70 -3.33
C THR A 46 -5.43 -14.98 -4.76
N ASP A 47 -6.33 -14.14 -5.26
CA ASP A 47 -6.84 -14.23 -6.63
C ASP A 47 -6.17 -13.26 -7.61
N LYS A 48 -6.66 -13.22 -8.86
CA LYS A 48 -6.10 -12.34 -9.90
C LYS A 48 -6.36 -10.86 -9.60
N TYR A 49 -7.49 -10.51 -8.98
CA TYR A 49 -7.86 -9.13 -8.71
C TYR A 49 -7.04 -8.55 -7.56
N ASP A 50 -6.65 -9.38 -6.59
CA ASP A 50 -5.70 -8.98 -5.54
C ASP A 50 -4.34 -8.60 -6.16
N ARG A 51 -3.84 -9.42 -7.10
CA ARG A 51 -2.58 -9.16 -7.82
C ARG A 51 -2.66 -7.90 -8.69
N GLU A 52 -3.73 -7.75 -9.45
CA GLU A 52 -3.99 -6.52 -10.22
C GLU A 52 -4.05 -5.29 -9.29
N THR A 53 -4.66 -5.43 -8.11
CA THR A 53 -4.73 -4.35 -7.11
C THR A 53 -3.34 -3.99 -6.57
N LEU A 54 -2.47 -4.97 -6.30
CA LEU A 54 -1.08 -4.72 -5.92
C LEU A 54 -0.34 -3.93 -7.01
N ASP A 55 -0.52 -4.26 -8.28
CA ASP A 55 0.11 -3.53 -9.38
C ASP A 55 -0.40 -2.09 -9.49
N VAL A 56 -1.69 -1.86 -9.24
CA VAL A 56 -2.25 -0.50 -9.17
C VAL A 56 -1.68 0.27 -7.98
N ILE A 57 -1.57 -0.34 -6.78
CA ILE A 57 -0.98 0.31 -5.61
C ILE A 57 0.48 0.69 -5.90
N ASP A 58 1.27 -0.21 -6.47
CA ASP A 58 2.67 0.05 -6.83
C ASP A 58 2.81 1.24 -7.79
N ALA A 59 1.98 1.28 -8.83
CA ALA A 59 1.96 2.39 -9.77
C ALA A 59 1.60 3.71 -9.09
N LYS A 60 0.63 3.71 -8.17
CA LYS A 60 0.22 4.92 -7.44
C LYS A 60 1.27 5.39 -6.44
N LEU A 61 1.95 4.47 -5.75
CA LEU A 61 3.08 4.80 -4.88
C LEU A 61 4.21 5.43 -5.69
N LYS A 62 4.59 4.86 -6.84
CA LYS A 62 5.60 5.44 -7.73
C LYS A 62 5.26 6.86 -8.18
N THR A 63 4.00 7.10 -8.54
CA THR A 63 3.54 8.47 -8.87
C THR A 63 3.65 9.41 -7.69
N LEU A 64 3.15 9.03 -6.51
CA LEU A 64 3.22 9.86 -5.31
C LEU A 64 4.65 10.21 -4.92
N ILE A 65 5.54 9.22 -4.95
CA ILE A 65 6.95 9.39 -4.63
C ILE A 65 7.60 10.36 -5.62
N GLY A 66 7.35 10.19 -6.92
CA GLY A 66 7.84 11.11 -7.94
C GLY A 66 7.33 12.55 -7.77
N GLU A 67 6.07 12.73 -7.35
CA GLU A 67 5.53 14.05 -7.04
C GLU A 67 6.24 14.70 -5.84
N LEU A 68 6.43 13.96 -4.74
CA LEU A 68 7.17 14.43 -3.56
C LEU A 68 8.63 14.78 -3.91
N GLU A 69 9.31 13.92 -4.65
CA GLU A 69 10.70 14.12 -5.10
C GLU A 69 10.82 15.33 -6.04
N SER A 70 9.77 15.63 -6.82
CA SER A 70 9.71 16.84 -7.68
C SER A 70 9.44 18.13 -6.91
N GLY A 71 9.24 18.05 -5.59
CA GLY A 71 8.95 19.19 -4.73
C GLY A 71 7.47 19.59 -4.69
N ASN A 72 6.54 18.72 -5.10
CA ASN A 72 5.13 18.93 -4.85
C ASN A 72 4.85 18.74 -3.35
N PRO A 73 4.48 19.79 -2.60
CA PRO A 73 4.28 19.68 -1.15
C PRO A 73 2.96 18.97 -0.78
N GLU A 74 2.02 18.86 -1.72
CA GLU A 74 0.69 18.29 -1.48
C GLU A 74 0.24 17.41 -2.67
N PRO A 75 0.89 16.26 -2.89
CA PRO A 75 0.43 15.29 -3.88
C PRO A 75 -0.94 14.70 -3.50
N ASP A 76 -1.68 14.21 -4.50
CA ASP A 76 -2.98 13.59 -4.25
C ASP A 76 -2.81 12.16 -3.71
N PHE A 77 -2.83 12.02 -2.38
CA PHE A 77 -2.74 10.73 -1.69
C PHE A 77 -3.99 9.85 -1.84
N LYS A 78 -5.15 10.43 -2.18
CA LYS A 78 -6.44 9.73 -2.13
C LYS A 78 -6.47 8.50 -3.05
N PRO A 79 -5.98 8.52 -4.30
CA PRO A 79 -5.92 7.33 -5.15
C PRO A 79 -5.16 6.17 -4.52
N ALA A 80 -3.94 6.39 -4.01
CA ALA A 80 -3.14 5.31 -3.42
C ALA A 80 -3.83 4.72 -2.17
N ARG A 81 -4.30 5.59 -1.25
CA ARG A 81 -5.05 5.17 -0.06
C ARG A 81 -6.28 4.34 -0.39
N THR A 82 -7.02 4.76 -1.42
CA THR A 82 -8.26 4.08 -1.84
C THR A 82 -7.97 2.64 -2.24
N TRP A 83 -6.91 2.42 -3.02
CA TRP A 83 -6.52 1.08 -3.45
C TRP A 83 -5.97 0.22 -2.31
N VAL A 84 -5.19 0.80 -1.40
CA VAL A 84 -4.74 0.11 -0.17
C VAL A 84 -5.94 -0.35 0.67
N ALA A 85 -6.92 0.53 0.89
CA ALA A 85 -8.13 0.20 1.62
C ALA A 85 -8.98 -0.86 0.91
N ALA A 86 -9.08 -0.81 -0.43
CA ALA A 86 -9.80 -1.79 -1.23
C ALA A 86 -9.19 -3.19 -1.11
N LEU A 87 -7.86 -3.30 -1.15
CA LEU A 87 -7.15 -4.57 -0.95
C LEU A 87 -7.39 -5.11 0.46
N GLY A 88 -7.26 -4.27 1.49
CA GLY A 88 -7.54 -4.66 2.87
C GLY A 88 -8.96 -5.18 3.07
N ALA A 89 -9.96 -4.52 2.47
CA ALA A 89 -11.35 -4.97 2.53
C ALA A 89 -11.57 -6.31 1.80
N ALA A 90 -10.91 -6.53 0.66
CA ALA A 90 -11.00 -7.79 -0.09
C ALA A 90 -10.41 -8.96 0.70
N ILE A 91 -9.21 -8.78 1.27
CA ILE A 91 -8.54 -9.78 2.11
C ILE A 91 -9.34 -10.07 3.37
N HIS A 92 -9.81 -9.02 4.08
CA HIS A 92 -10.60 -9.18 5.29
C HIS A 92 -11.88 -9.99 5.04
N ARG A 93 -12.60 -9.70 3.95
CA ARG A 93 -13.82 -10.45 3.57
C ARG A 93 -13.55 -11.93 3.30
N ARG A 94 -12.37 -12.27 2.79
CA ARG A 94 -11.99 -13.66 2.45
C ARG A 94 -11.60 -14.48 3.69
N ARG A 95 -11.10 -13.80 4.73
CA ARG A 95 -10.64 -14.40 5.98
C ARG A 95 -11.72 -14.48 7.07
N ALA A 96 -12.80 -13.72 6.93
CA ALA A 96 -13.98 -13.75 7.80
C ALA A 96 -14.90 -14.94 7.47
#